data_AF-A0A1X0DI17-F1
#
_entry.id   AF-A0A1X0DI17-F1
#
_cell.length_a   1.000
_cell.length_b   1.000
_cell.length_c   1.000
_cell.angle_alpha   90.00
_cell.angle_beta   90.00
_cell.angle_gamma   90.00
#
_symmetry.space_group_name_H-M   'P 1'
#
loop_
_entity.id
_entity.type
_entity.pdbx_description
1 polymer ?
#
loop_
_entity_poly.entity_id
_entity_poly.type
_entity_poly.pdbx_seq_one_letter_code
_entity_poly.pdbx_strand_id
1 'polypeptide(L)'
;MIDRLEIETTAVGSGKVGPGRYQLKQVYSSSKPYVGIKYGWTSYVGDQELSGHDCTAVGTVTGPGGFEAVQHSDACSRSMYKIGDSVTFNAVGTYNVTVSVTPKDGQEVTATETIEVIAMDK
;
A
#
# COMPACT_ATOMS: atom_id res chain seq x y z
N MET A 1 -11.79 -16.80 -11.67
CA MET A 1 -11.83 -16.31 -10.28
C MET A 1 -10.43 -15.81 -9.96
N ILE A 2 -10.28 -14.67 -9.29
CA ILE A 2 -8.94 -14.27 -8.82
C ILE A 2 -8.46 -15.37 -7.85
N ASP A 3 -7.25 -15.89 -8.06
CA ASP A 3 -6.65 -16.90 -7.20
C ASP A 3 -5.39 -16.42 -6.47
N ARG A 4 -4.79 -15.33 -6.95
CA ARG A 4 -3.66 -14.67 -6.33
C ARG A 4 -3.78 -13.15 -6.42
N LEU A 5 -3.43 -12.47 -5.34
CA LEU A 5 -3.35 -11.02 -5.24
C LEU A 5 -1.99 -10.67 -4.63
N GLU A 6 -1.21 -9.89 -5.35
CA GLU A 6 0.14 -9.46 -4.93
C GLU A 6 0.13 -7.97 -4.64
N ILE A 7 0.72 -7.56 -3.52
CA ILE A 7 0.82 -6.16 -3.11
C ILE A 7 2.27 -5.71 -3.24
N GLU A 8 2.46 -4.55 -3.84
CA GLU A 8 3.76 -3.89 -3.90
C GLU A 8 3.70 -2.53 -3.21
N THR A 9 4.80 -2.15 -2.57
CA THR A 9 4.92 -0.87 -1.87
C THR A 9 6.16 -0.11 -2.30
N THR A 10 6.08 1.23 -2.34
CA THR A 10 7.22 2.11 -2.60
C THR A 10 7.13 3.41 -1.81
N ALA A 11 8.26 4.06 -1.59
CA ALA A 11 8.29 5.36 -0.93
C ALA A 11 7.95 6.48 -1.92
N VAL A 12 7.33 7.55 -1.42
CA VAL A 12 7.22 8.82 -2.12
C VAL A 12 8.52 9.59 -1.87
N GLY A 13 9.37 9.67 -2.89
CA GLY A 13 10.70 10.27 -2.77
C GLY A 13 11.70 9.27 -2.16
N SER A 14 12.44 9.72 -1.14
CA SER A 14 13.38 8.87 -0.40
C SER A 14 12.72 8.30 0.86
N GLY A 15 13.24 7.17 1.35
CA GLY A 15 12.76 6.57 2.60
C GLY A 15 12.63 5.06 2.56
N LYS A 16 12.51 4.43 1.38
CA LYS A 16 12.61 2.97 1.29
C LYS A 16 14.06 2.54 1.57
N VAL A 17 14.24 1.74 2.60
CA VAL A 17 15.56 1.26 3.08
C VAL A 17 15.70 -0.26 3.00
N GLY A 18 14.64 -0.95 2.57
CA GLY A 18 14.65 -2.38 2.31
C GLY A 18 13.28 -2.88 1.84
N PRO A 19 13.15 -4.17 1.53
CA PRO A 19 11.85 -4.81 1.29
C PRO A 19 10.94 -4.59 2.50
N GLY A 20 9.76 -3.98 2.29
CA GLY A 20 8.82 -3.66 3.36
C GLY A 20 9.33 -2.68 4.42
N ARG A 21 10.50 -2.02 4.26
CA ARG A 21 11.09 -1.17 5.30
C ARG A 21 11.24 0.27 4.83
N TYR A 22 10.70 1.18 5.64
CA TYR A 22 10.63 2.61 5.37
C TYR A 22 11.17 3.41 6.55
N GLN A 23 11.99 4.41 6.28
CA GLN A 23 12.57 5.27 7.30
C GLN A 23 11.88 6.63 7.26
N LEU A 24 11.49 7.14 8.43
CA LEU A 24 11.07 8.54 8.56
C LEU A 24 12.17 9.45 8.02
N LYS A 25 11.81 10.56 7.39
CA LYS A 25 12.76 11.58 6.94
C LYS A 25 12.31 12.96 7.41
N GLN A 26 13.27 13.77 7.80
CA GLN A 26 13.06 15.15 8.16
C GLN A 26 13.55 16.01 7.01
N VAL A 27 12.62 16.67 6.31
CA VAL A 27 12.94 17.49 5.14
C VAL A 27 13.51 18.84 5.55
N TYR A 28 12.99 19.40 6.64
CA TYR A 28 13.48 20.64 7.26
C TYR A 28 13.74 20.40 8.74
N SER A 29 14.80 21.00 9.29
CA SER A 29 15.19 20.84 10.71
C SER A 29 14.08 21.18 11.72
N SER A 30 13.10 21.98 11.32
CA SER A 30 11.93 22.35 12.13
C SER A 30 10.69 21.47 11.87
N SER A 31 10.69 20.64 10.82
CA SER A 31 9.56 19.79 10.45
C SER A 31 9.54 18.50 11.26
N LYS A 32 8.34 17.96 11.52
CA LYS A 32 8.22 16.61 12.08
C LYS A 32 8.67 15.59 11.01
N PRO A 33 9.49 14.59 11.37
CA PRO A 33 9.85 13.52 10.43
C PRO A 33 8.62 12.78 9.91
N TYR A 34 8.61 12.46 8.62
CA TYR A 34 7.56 11.66 8.00
C TYR A 34 8.11 10.81 6.86
N VAL A 35 7.36 9.79 6.44
CA VAL A 35 7.58 9.07 5.18
C VAL A 35 6.24 8.86 4.50
N GLY A 36 6.18 9.15 3.20
CA GLY A 36 5.03 8.80 2.37
C GLY A 36 5.29 7.46 1.69
N ILE A 37 4.29 6.60 1.61
CA ILE A 37 4.32 5.42 0.75
C ILE A 37 3.18 5.47 -0.26
N LYS A 38 3.39 4.81 -1.38
CA LYS A 38 2.31 4.31 -2.24
C LYS A 38 2.35 2.80 -2.21
N TYR A 39 1.19 2.19 -2.32
CA TYR A 39 1.07 0.77 -2.56
C TYR A 39 0.27 0.55 -3.84
N GLY A 40 0.41 -0.61 -4.44
CA GLY A 40 -0.35 -1.07 -5.60
C GLY A 40 -0.61 -2.56 -5.47
N TRP A 41 -1.43 -3.09 -6.37
CA TRP A 41 -1.77 -4.50 -6.38
C TRP A 41 -1.86 -5.05 -7.79
N THR A 42 -1.60 -6.35 -7.91
CA THR A 42 -1.81 -7.12 -9.13
C THR A 42 -2.64 -8.35 -8.82
N SER A 43 -3.80 -8.44 -9.47
CA SER A 43 -4.70 -9.60 -9.37
C SER A 43 -4.40 -10.59 -10.48
N TYR A 44 -4.42 -11.88 -10.18
CA TYR A 44 -4.15 -12.95 -11.14
C TYR A 44 -5.31 -13.95 -11.23
N VAL A 45 -5.51 -14.49 -12.42
CA VAL A 45 -6.32 -15.68 -12.71
C VAL A 45 -5.40 -16.70 -13.38
N GLY A 46 -4.96 -17.70 -12.63
CA GLY A 46 -3.83 -18.55 -13.00
C GLY A 46 -2.56 -17.70 -13.15
N ASP A 47 -1.88 -17.83 -14.28
CA ASP A 47 -0.67 -17.06 -14.58
C ASP A 47 -0.95 -15.70 -15.24
N GLN A 48 -2.22 -15.38 -15.51
CA GLN A 48 -2.59 -14.16 -16.23
C GLN A 48 -2.98 -13.04 -15.26
N GLU A 49 -2.37 -11.86 -15.42
CA GLU A 49 -2.82 -10.64 -14.76
C GLU A 49 -4.22 -10.24 -15.23
N LEU A 50 -5.10 -9.95 -14.27
CA LEU A 50 -6.41 -9.37 -14.51
C LEU A 50 -6.28 -7.84 -14.57
N SER A 51 -6.41 -7.30 -15.76
CA SER A 51 -6.44 -5.85 -16.01
C SER A 51 -7.88 -5.32 -16.16
N GLY A 52 -8.05 -4.00 -16.24
CA GLY A 52 -9.36 -3.35 -16.44
C GLY A 52 -9.94 -2.73 -15.17
N HIS A 53 -11.19 -2.26 -15.28
CA HIS A 53 -11.89 -1.44 -14.27
C HIS A 53 -13.25 -2.03 -13.85
N ASP A 54 -13.47 -3.33 -14.09
CA ASP A 54 -14.69 -4.04 -13.68
C ASP A 54 -14.56 -4.70 -12.30
N CYS A 55 -13.79 -4.09 -11.40
CA CYS A 55 -13.60 -4.55 -10.03
C CYS A 55 -14.05 -3.49 -9.02
N THR A 56 -14.20 -3.90 -7.77
CA THR A 56 -14.25 -3.01 -6.60
C THR A 56 -13.07 -3.36 -5.73
N ALA A 57 -12.11 -2.45 -5.62
CA ALA A 57 -10.91 -2.60 -4.82
C ALA A 57 -10.92 -1.64 -3.62
N VAL A 58 -10.65 -2.17 -2.44
CA VAL A 58 -10.52 -1.41 -1.18
C VAL A 58 -9.16 -1.70 -0.59
N GLY A 59 -8.30 -0.68 -0.54
CA GLY A 59 -7.02 -0.74 0.16
C GLY A 59 -7.12 -0.07 1.52
N THR A 60 -6.72 -0.76 2.58
CA THR A 60 -6.71 -0.26 3.96
C THR A 60 -5.31 -0.39 4.55
N VAL A 61 -4.78 0.70 5.09
CA VAL A 61 -3.52 0.69 5.85
C VAL A 61 -3.82 0.93 7.31
N THR A 62 -3.47 -0.04 8.17
CA THR A 62 -3.65 0.07 9.63
C THR A 62 -2.31 0.08 10.36
N GLY A 63 -2.26 0.66 11.55
CA GLY A 63 -1.04 0.70 12.35
C GLY A 63 -1.22 1.16 13.79
N PRO A 64 -0.10 1.48 14.49
CA PRO A 64 -0.11 1.88 15.89
C PRO A 64 -0.96 3.12 16.15
N GLY A 65 -1.48 3.23 17.37
CA GLY A 65 -2.28 4.40 17.77
C GLY A 65 -3.63 4.52 17.05
N GLY A 66 -4.12 3.43 16.43
CA GLY A 66 -5.36 3.44 15.65
C GLY A 66 -5.21 4.13 14.30
N PHE A 67 -3.99 4.21 13.76
CA PHE A 67 -3.77 4.74 12.42
C PHE A 67 -4.57 3.92 11.41
N GLU A 68 -5.33 4.60 10.56
CA GLU A 68 -6.10 4.01 9.47
C GLU A 68 -6.12 4.94 8.26
N ALA A 69 -5.89 4.39 7.07
CA ALA A 69 -6.08 5.07 5.81
C ALA A 69 -6.77 4.13 4.82
N VAL A 70 -7.80 4.62 4.12
CA VAL A 70 -8.60 3.82 3.18
C VAL A 70 -8.54 4.45 1.79
N GLN A 71 -8.37 3.62 0.77
CA GLN A 71 -8.42 4.02 -0.64
C GLN A 71 -9.37 3.09 -1.40
N HIS A 72 -10.11 3.68 -2.35
CA HIS A 72 -11.05 2.96 -3.21
C HIS A 72 -10.63 3.07 -4.67
N SER A 73 -10.87 2.01 -5.44
CA SER A 73 -10.59 1.96 -6.86
C SER A 73 -11.52 0.96 -7.56
N ASP A 74 -11.76 1.16 -8.85
CA ASP A 74 -12.48 0.21 -9.70
C ASP A 74 -11.51 -0.75 -10.46
N ALA A 75 -10.23 -0.41 -10.47
CA ALA A 75 -9.20 -1.20 -11.14
C ALA A 75 -9.01 -2.61 -10.54
N CYS A 76 -8.95 -3.62 -11.40
CA CYS A 76 -8.64 -4.99 -11.01
C CYS A 76 -7.16 -5.18 -10.63
N SER A 77 -6.27 -4.46 -11.31
CA SER A 77 -4.85 -4.34 -10.96
C SER A 77 -4.43 -2.89 -11.10
N ARG A 78 -3.60 -2.41 -10.18
CA ARG A 78 -3.16 -1.01 -10.17
C ARG A 78 -1.74 -0.87 -9.63
N SER A 79 -0.85 -0.43 -10.50
CA SER A 79 0.53 -0.10 -10.12
C SER A 79 0.58 1.01 -9.07
N MET A 80 1.49 0.87 -8.09
CA MET A 80 1.78 1.86 -7.06
C MET A 80 2.16 3.25 -7.63
N TYR A 81 2.63 3.33 -8.88
CA TYR A 81 2.95 4.60 -9.54
C TYR A 81 1.72 5.30 -10.15
N LYS A 82 0.62 4.57 -10.36
CA LYS A 82 -0.65 5.09 -10.93
C LYS A 82 -1.70 5.38 -9.85
N ILE A 83 -1.40 5.11 -8.59
CA ILE A 83 -2.24 5.50 -7.45
C ILE A 83 -1.91 6.96 -7.12
N GLY A 84 -2.95 7.80 -7.11
CA GLY A 84 -2.81 9.24 -6.89
C GLY A 84 -2.37 9.54 -5.47
N ASP A 85 -3.02 8.91 -4.50
CA ASP A 85 -2.89 9.21 -3.09
C ASP A 85 -1.77 8.38 -2.42
N SER A 86 -0.97 9.05 -1.60
CA SER A 86 0.03 8.40 -0.75
C SER A 86 -0.45 8.31 0.69
N VAL A 87 -0.02 7.28 1.40
CA VAL A 87 -0.22 7.15 2.85
C VAL A 87 0.99 7.74 3.57
N THR A 88 0.76 8.70 4.46
CA THR A 88 1.83 9.39 5.19
C THR A 88 1.92 8.89 6.62
N PHE A 89 3.13 8.48 7.03
CA PHE A 89 3.42 8.05 8.39
C PHE A 89 4.34 9.05 9.07
N ASN A 90 4.04 9.35 10.33
CA ASN A 90 4.82 10.24 11.19
C ASN A 90 5.23 9.55 12.51
N ALA A 91 4.94 8.26 12.64
CA ALA A 91 5.26 7.45 13.80
C ALA A 91 5.91 6.13 13.36
N VAL A 92 6.88 5.69 14.14
CA VAL A 92 7.54 4.39 13.95
C VAL A 92 6.60 3.25 14.34
N GLY A 93 6.80 2.09 13.72
CA GLY A 93 6.08 0.87 14.03
C GLY A 93 5.74 0.04 12.81
N THR A 94 4.99 -1.03 13.06
CA THR A 94 4.54 -1.98 12.04
C THR A 94 3.16 -1.60 11.54
N TYR A 95 3.00 -1.54 10.22
CA TYR A 95 1.73 -1.23 9.56
C TYR A 95 1.34 -2.37 8.63
N ASN A 96 0.04 -2.61 8.48
CA ASN A 96 -0.50 -3.63 7.58
C ASN A 96 -1.23 -2.95 6.42
N VAL A 97 -0.75 -3.19 5.20
CA VAL A 97 -1.40 -2.78 3.95
C VAL A 97 -2.25 -3.95 3.48
N THR A 98 -3.57 -3.82 3.59
CA THR A 98 -4.53 -4.84 3.16
C THR A 98 -5.24 -4.36 1.90
N VAL A 99 -5.31 -5.19 0.87
CA VAL A 99 -6.09 -4.90 -0.34
C VAL A 99 -7.11 -6.01 -0.52
N SER A 100 -8.38 -5.63 -0.62
CA SER A 100 -9.47 -6.49 -1.05
C SER A 100 -9.90 -6.12 -2.45
N VAL A 101 -10.03 -7.10 -3.35
CA VAL A 101 -10.50 -6.92 -4.72
C VAL A 101 -11.68 -7.85 -4.98
N THR A 102 -12.80 -7.27 -5.39
CA THR A 102 -14.01 -7.99 -5.79
C THR A 102 -14.28 -7.75 -7.28
N PRO A 103 -14.08 -8.74 -8.17
CA PRO A 103 -14.54 -8.64 -9.56
C PRO A 103 -16.06 -8.54 -9.63
N LYS A 104 -16.61 -7.84 -10.64
CA LYS A 104 -18.05 -7.63 -10.83
C LYS A 104 -18.92 -8.88 -10.65
N ASP A 105 -18.48 -10.01 -11.19
CA ASP A 105 -19.18 -11.30 -11.14
C ASP A 105 -18.43 -12.35 -10.30
N GLY A 106 -17.56 -11.89 -9.39
CA GLY A 106 -16.65 -12.74 -8.63
C GLY A 106 -16.82 -12.64 -7.12
N GLN A 107 -16.04 -13.44 -6.40
CA GLN A 107 -15.88 -13.32 -4.95
C GLN A 107 -14.74 -12.35 -4.63
N GLU A 108 -14.82 -11.72 -3.46
CA GLU A 108 -13.74 -10.92 -2.92
C GLU A 108 -12.50 -11.78 -2.63
N VAL A 109 -11.34 -11.25 -2.98
CA VAL A 109 -10.03 -11.81 -2.60
C VAL A 109 -9.24 -10.74 -1.89
N THR A 110 -8.60 -11.12 -0.78
CA THR A 110 -7.84 -10.22 0.09
C THR A 110 -6.39 -10.66 0.22
N ALA A 111 -5.48 -9.70 0.21
CA ALA A 111 -4.07 -9.89 0.54
C ALA A 111 -3.64 -8.83 1.56
N THR A 112 -2.60 -9.16 2.34
CA THR A 112 -2.01 -8.24 3.30
C THR A 112 -0.49 -8.27 3.17
N GLU A 113 0.12 -7.09 3.08
CA GLU A 113 1.56 -6.87 3.15
C GLU A 113 1.89 -6.08 4.42
N THR A 114 2.83 -6.58 5.21
CA THR A 114 3.30 -5.90 6.42
C THR A 114 4.52 -5.05 6.11
N ILE A 115 4.51 -3.79 6.55
CA ILE A 115 5.65 -2.88 6.43
C ILE A 115 6.12 -2.40 7.80
N GLU A 116 7.39 -2.03 7.88
CA GLU A 116 8.01 -1.43 9.06
C GLU A 116 8.40 0.02 8.76
N VAL A 117 7.95 0.95 9.61
CA VAL A 117 8.41 2.33 9.65
C VAL A 117 9.40 2.49 10.79
N ILE A 118 10.64 2.85 10.48
CA ILE A 118 11.73 3.03 11.45
C ILE A 118 12.09 4.51 11.61
N ALA A 119 12.73 4.81 12.74
CA ALA A 119 13.23 6.15 13.03
C ALA A 119 14.34 6.56 12.05
N MET A 120 14.55 7.86 11.89
CA MET A 120 15.73 8.39 11.24
C MET A 120 17.00 7.93 11.94
N ASP A 121 18.03 7.61 11.15
CA ASP A 121 19.39 7.53 11.66
C ASP A 121 19.81 8.93 12.16
N LYS A 122 20.47 8.97 13.32
CA LYS A 122 20.98 10.20 13.91
C LYS A 122 22.28 10.65 13.24
#